data_AF-A0AAV5WTA9-F1
#
_entry.id   AF-A0AAV5WTA9-F1
#
_cell.length_a   1.000
_cell.length_b   1.000
_cell.length_c   1.000
_cell.angle_alpha   90.00
_cell.angle_beta   90.00
_cell.angle_gamma   90.00
#
_symmetry.space_group_name_H-M   'P 1'
#
loop_
_entity.id
_entity.type
_entity.pdbx_description
1 polymer ?
#
loop_
_entity_poly.entity_id
_entity_poly.type
_entity_poly.pdbx_seq_one_letter_code
_entity_poly.pdbx_strand_id
1 'polypeptide(L)'
;EEGLLTILEGNPVAECIVTDPNGKSTTEFCQITYGVGPYSVGCMVLWKGSTVMKQGCYSRQVLMLEQCESRKCVSTIPARFKPYNFCCCFGKKCNKEFS
;
A
#
# COMPACT_ATOMS: atom_id res chain seq x y z
N GLU A 1 -9.40 -18.98 -1.40
CA GLU A 1 -8.70 -18.16 -2.42
C GLU A 1 -8.74 -16.71 -1.98
N GLU A 2 -7.61 -16.18 -1.49
CA GLU A 2 -7.55 -14.82 -0.94
C GLU A 2 -7.23 -13.82 -2.05
N GLY A 3 -8.25 -13.09 -2.48
CA GLY A 3 -8.14 -12.08 -3.53
C GLY A 3 -7.24 -10.91 -3.13
N LEU A 4 -6.38 -10.50 -4.06
CA LEU A 4 -5.56 -9.29 -3.97
C LEU A 4 -6.40 -8.00 -3.93
N LEU A 5 -7.64 -8.10 -4.41
CA LEU A 5 -8.57 -7.00 -4.61
C LEU A 5 -9.89 -7.30 -3.89
N THR A 6 -10.60 -6.24 -3.55
CA THR A 6 -11.97 -6.26 -3.02
C THR A 6 -12.91 -5.78 -4.14
N ILE A 7 -14.13 -6.30 -4.19
CA ILE A 7 -15.17 -5.78 -5.11
C ILE A 7 -16.02 -4.78 -4.35
N LEU A 8 -16.04 -3.53 -4.83
CA LEU A 8 -16.87 -2.45 -4.30
C LEU A 8 -17.79 -1.97 -5.43
N GLU A 9 -19.10 -2.12 -5.25
CA GLU A 9 -20.11 -1.71 -6.24
C GLU A 9 -19.84 -2.31 -7.65
N GLY A 10 -19.40 -3.58 -7.69
CA GLY A 10 -19.07 -4.27 -8.94
C GLY A 10 -17.69 -3.92 -9.52
N ASN A 11 -16.97 -2.97 -8.95
CA ASN A 11 -15.65 -2.56 -9.39
C ASN A 11 -14.54 -3.17 -8.50
N PRO A 12 -13.49 -3.76 -9.09
CA PRO A 12 -12.35 -4.22 -8.31
C PRO A 12 -11.52 -3.04 -7.80
N VAL A 13 -11.21 -3.05 -6.50
CA VAL A 13 -10.46 -2.02 -5.79
C VAL A 13 -9.38 -2.64 -4.90
N ALA A 14 -8.27 -1.94 -4.67
CA ALA A 14 -7.39 -2.27 -3.56
C ALA A 14 -7.94 -1.65 -2.26
N GLU A 15 -7.73 -2.34 -1.15
CA GLU A 15 -8.20 -1.92 0.16
C GLU A 15 -6.98 -1.62 1.03
N CYS A 16 -6.76 -0.35 1.36
CA CYS A 16 -5.57 0.12 2.07
C CYS A 16 -5.93 0.76 3.41
N ILE A 17 -4.99 0.74 4.35
CA ILE A 17 -5.10 1.51 5.59
C ILE A 17 -4.56 2.91 5.36
N VAL A 18 -5.24 3.90 5.93
CA VAL A 18 -4.77 5.27 6.09
C VAL A 18 -4.83 5.61 7.57
N THR A 19 -3.78 6.22 8.11
CA THR A 19 -3.75 6.67 9.51
C THR A 19 -3.71 8.18 9.54
N ASP A 20 -4.63 8.78 10.28
CA ASP A 20 -4.67 10.22 10.47
C ASP A 20 -3.58 10.70 11.46
N PRO A 21 -3.35 12.02 11.58
CA PRO A 21 -2.36 12.56 12.53
C PRO A 21 -2.64 12.23 14.01
N ASN A 22 -3.86 11.83 14.35
CA ASN A 22 -4.25 11.43 15.70
C ASN A 22 -4.05 9.92 15.96
N GLY A 23 -3.51 9.19 14.98
CA GLY A 23 -3.31 7.75 15.06
C GLY A 23 -4.56 6.92 14.78
N LYS A 24 -5.66 7.54 14.33
CA LYS A 24 -6.87 6.81 13.94
C LYS A 24 -6.69 6.23 12.54
N SER A 25 -6.80 4.91 12.43
CA SER A 25 -6.76 4.22 11.15
C SER A 25 -8.14 4.05 10.54
N THR A 26 -8.26 4.35 9.25
CA THR A 26 -9.43 4.09 8.41
C THR A 26 -9.05 3.25 7.20
N THR A 27 -10.05 2.78 6.46
CA THR A 27 -9.86 2.06 5.20
C THR A 27 -10.09 3.01 4.03
N GLU A 28 -9.17 3.00 3.08
CA GLU A 28 -9.23 3.70 1.80
C GLU A 28 -9.37 2.67 0.67
N PHE A 29 -10.30 2.91 -0.25
CA PHE A 29 -10.53 2.05 -1.40
C PHE A 29 -9.94 2.68 -2.66
N CYS A 30 -8.93 2.02 -3.22
CA CYS A 30 -8.15 2.52 -4.33
C CYS A 30 -8.64 1.92 -5.65
N GLN A 31 -9.16 2.76 -6.53
CA GLN A 31 -9.66 2.34 -7.83
C GLN A 31 -8.53 1.82 -8.72
N ILE A 32 -8.79 0.73 -9.44
CA ILE A 32 -7.86 0.19 -10.43
C ILE A 32 -7.89 1.09 -11.67
N THR A 33 -6.71 1.35 -12.25
CA THR A 33 -6.63 2.05 -13.52
C THR A 33 -6.94 1.07 -14.64
N TYR A 34 -8.08 1.26 -15.30
CA TYR A 34 -8.48 0.47 -16.46
C TYR A 34 -7.37 0.42 -17.53
N GLY A 35 -7.11 -0.77 -18.07
CA GLY A 35 -6.07 -0.99 -19.08
C GLY A 35 -4.67 -1.32 -18.53
N VAL A 36 -4.44 -1.18 -17.21
CA VAL A 36 -3.13 -1.45 -16.57
C VAL A 36 -3.14 -2.77 -15.77
N GLY A 37 -4.31 -3.39 -15.60
CA GLY A 37 -4.49 -4.68 -14.93
C GLY A 37 -4.60 -4.56 -13.39
N PRO A 38 -4.86 -5.69 -12.68
CA PRO A 38 -5.15 -5.70 -11.25
C PRO A 38 -4.00 -5.26 -10.35
N TYR A 39 -2.78 -5.18 -10.91
CA TYR A 39 -1.57 -4.73 -10.22
C TYR A 39 -1.28 -3.24 -10.45
N SER A 40 -2.20 -2.48 -11.04
CA SER A 40 -2.01 -1.03 -11.24
C SER A 40 -2.04 -0.22 -9.94
N VAL A 41 -2.56 -0.83 -8.87
CA VAL A 41 -2.82 -0.17 -7.60
C VAL A 41 -2.49 -1.10 -6.44
N GLY A 42 -1.85 -0.55 -5.42
CA GLY A 42 -1.53 -1.21 -4.17
C GLY A 42 -1.59 -0.22 -3.03
N CYS A 43 -1.04 -0.61 -1.90
CA CYS A 43 -0.94 0.22 -0.71
C CYS A 43 0.51 0.64 -0.47
N MET A 44 0.71 1.73 0.27
CA MET A 44 2.04 2.15 0.71
C MET A 44 2.03 2.69 2.13
N VAL A 45 3.24 2.77 2.69
CA VAL A 45 3.55 3.51 3.91
C VAL A 45 4.86 4.27 3.71
N LEU A 46 4.89 5.52 4.20
CA LEU A 46 6.06 6.35 4.38
C LEU A 46 6.14 6.75 5.85
N TRP A 47 7.26 6.44 6.53
CA TRP A 47 7.42 6.72 7.95
C TRP A 47 8.85 7.15 8.31
N LYS A 48 9.00 7.78 9.48
CA LYS A 48 10.27 8.18 10.07
C LYS A 48 10.25 7.87 11.56
N GLY A 49 11.18 7.02 12.02
CA GLY A 49 11.12 6.50 13.39
C GLY A 49 9.82 5.72 13.61
N SER A 50 9.02 6.11 14.60
CA SER A 50 7.67 5.57 14.86
C SER A 50 6.55 6.38 14.20
N THR A 51 6.86 7.49 13.53
CA THR A 51 5.85 8.41 12.99
C THR A 51 5.51 8.04 11.55
N VAL A 52 4.25 7.67 11.31
CA VAL A 52 3.69 7.54 9.96
C VAL A 52 3.50 8.94 9.38
N MET A 53 4.10 9.18 8.22
CA MET A 53 3.99 10.46 7.49
C MET A 53 2.93 10.39 6.41
N LYS A 54 2.82 9.23 5.74
CA LYS A 54 1.81 8.99 4.72
C LYS A 54 1.51 7.51 4.62
N GLN A 55 0.24 7.18 4.39
CA GLN A 55 -0.25 5.82 4.27
C GLN A 55 -1.47 5.85 3.36
N GLY A 56 -1.67 4.84 2.51
CA GLY A 56 -2.84 4.76 1.64
C GLY A 56 -2.54 4.18 0.26
N CYS A 57 -3.30 4.62 -0.73
CA CYS A 57 -3.18 4.18 -2.12
C CYS A 57 -1.81 4.49 -2.73
N TYR A 58 -1.29 3.54 -3.49
CA TYR A 58 -0.10 3.68 -4.32
C TYR A 58 -0.40 3.19 -5.74
N SER A 59 -0.35 4.10 -6.71
CA SER A 59 -0.58 3.81 -8.12
C SER A 59 0.62 4.24 -8.96
N ARG A 60 1.14 3.35 -9.79
CA ARG A 60 2.08 3.65 -10.88
C ARG A 60 1.63 2.93 -12.15
N GLN A 61 2.01 3.50 -13.31
CA GLN A 61 1.62 3.01 -14.64
C GLN A 61 2.03 1.57 -14.94
N VAL A 62 3.02 1.03 -14.23
CA VAL A 62 3.24 -0.41 -14.02
C VAL A 62 3.91 -0.51 -12.66
N LEU A 63 3.22 -0.96 -11.61
CA LEU A 63 3.94 -1.49 -10.46
C LEU A 63 4.59 -2.77 -10.97
N MET A 64 5.82 -2.67 -11.49
CA MET A 64 6.61 -3.86 -11.76
C MET A 64 6.57 -4.65 -10.45
N LEU A 65 6.01 -5.86 -10.49
CA LEU A 65 5.76 -6.73 -9.35
C LEU A 65 7.01 -6.99 -8.48
N GLU A 66 8.18 -6.55 -8.93
CA GLU A 66 9.46 -6.56 -8.23
C GLU A 66 9.64 -5.41 -7.22
N GLN A 67 8.81 -4.36 -7.25
CA GLN A 67 8.97 -3.19 -6.37
C GLN A 67 8.08 -3.21 -5.13
N CYS A 68 6.96 -3.93 -5.19
CA CYS A 68 6.01 -4.03 -4.09
C CYS A 68 5.85 -5.48 -3.66
N GLU A 69 5.70 -5.69 -2.36
CA GLU A 69 5.66 -7.01 -1.77
C GLU A 69 4.21 -7.55 -1.67
N SER A 70 4.07 -8.86 -1.82
CA SER A 70 2.76 -9.50 -1.64
C SER A 70 2.40 -9.54 -0.16
N ARG A 71 1.27 -8.92 0.19
CA ARG A 71 0.63 -8.94 1.54
C ARG A 71 1.45 -8.37 2.70
N LYS A 72 2.69 -7.93 2.46
CA LYS A 72 3.58 -7.39 3.47
C LYS A 72 4.13 -6.06 2.98
N CYS A 73 4.32 -5.09 3.88
CA CYS A 73 4.92 -3.82 3.54
C CYS A 73 6.26 -3.68 4.26
N VAL A 74 7.35 -4.06 3.58
CA VAL A 74 8.70 -4.09 4.15
C VAL A 74 9.59 -3.09 3.42
N SER A 75 10.30 -2.24 4.17
CA SER A 75 11.33 -1.39 3.58
C SER A 75 12.59 -2.21 3.33
N THR A 76 12.91 -2.42 2.06
CA THR A 76 14.08 -3.22 1.65
C THR A 76 15.39 -2.43 1.72
N ILE A 77 15.34 -1.14 2.06
CA ILE A 77 16.54 -0.31 2.11
C ILE A 77 17.05 -0.18 3.55
N PRO A 78 18.34 -0.46 3.82
CA PRO A 78 18.86 -0.37 5.18
C PRO A 78 18.73 1.02 5.80
N ALA A 79 18.27 1.07 7.06
CA ALA A 79 18.01 2.31 7.82
C ALA A 79 19.20 3.27 7.87
N ARG A 80 20.44 2.76 7.86
CA ARG A 80 21.67 3.58 7.86
C ARG A 80 21.80 4.48 6.63
N PHE A 81 21.05 4.22 5.56
CA PHE A 81 21.18 4.91 4.29
C PHE A 81 20.02 5.87 3.98
N LYS A 82 18.99 5.97 4.82
CA LYS A 82 17.81 6.80 4.51
C LYS A 82 17.21 7.50 5.74
N PRO A 83 16.86 8.79 5.64
CA PRO A 83 16.16 9.52 6.69
C PRO A 83 14.67 9.16 6.82
N TYR A 84 14.14 8.36 5.88
CA TYR A 84 12.75 7.92 5.81
C TYR A 84 12.70 6.48 5.32
N ASN A 85 11.71 5.73 5.81
CA ASN A 85 11.41 4.38 5.37
C ASN A 85 10.19 4.40 4.45
N PHE A 86 10.21 3.56 3.42
CA PHE A 86 9.14 3.42 2.46
C PHE A 86 8.94 1.95 2.10
N CYS A 87 7.67 1.55 1.96
CA CYS A 87 7.29 0.27 1.39
C CYS A 87 6.00 0.42 0.58
N CYS A 88 5.81 -0.50 -0.37
CA CYS A 88 4.54 -0.70 -1.05
C CYS A 88 4.21 -2.19 -1.09
N CYS A 89 2.92 -2.50 -1.19
CA CYS A 89 2.42 -3.85 -1.14
C CYS A 89 1.10 -4.01 -1.89
N PHE A 90 0.73 -5.25 -2.21
CA PHE A 90 -0.58 -5.59 -2.76
C PHE A 90 -1.29 -6.65 -1.91
N GLY A 91 -2.62 -6.60 -1.89
CA GLY A 91 -3.47 -7.42 -1.01
C GLY A 91 -4.22 -6.57 0.02
N LYS A 92 -5.33 -7.12 0.53
CA LYS A 92 -6.23 -6.42 1.45
C LYS A 92 -5.48 -5.95 2.71
N LYS A 93 -5.51 -4.65 2.96
CA LYS A 93 -4.92 -3.97 4.12
C LYS A 93 -3.45 -4.35 4.35
N CYS A 94 -2.71 -4.66 3.28
CA CYS A 94 -1.34 -5.16 3.39
C CYS A 94 -0.37 -4.15 4.04
N ASN A 95 -0.74 -2.87 4.06
CA ASN A 95 0.03 -1.78 4.65
C ASN A 95 -0.40 -1.47 6.10
N LYS A 96 -1.29 -2.27 6.70
CA LYS A 96 -1.69 -2.15 8.11
C LYS A 96 -0.50 -2.30 9.04
N GLU A 97 0.35 -3.27 8.73
CA GLU A 97 1.61 -3.54 9.40
C GLU A 97 2.75 -3.25 8.43
N PHE A 98 3.81 -2.61 8.92
CA PHE A 98 4.97 -2.25 8.13
C PHE A 98 6.24 -2.30 8.97
N SER A 99 7.37 -2.58 8.31
CA SER A 99 8.68 -2.73 8.95
C SER A 99 9.81 -2.24 8.08
#